data_AF-A0A659URD1-F1
#
_entry.id   AF-A0A659URD1-F1
#
_cell.length_a   1.000
_cell.length_b   1.000
_cell.length_c   1.000
_cell.angle_alpha   90.00
_cell.angle_beta   90.00
_cell.angle_gamma   90.00
#
_symmetry.space_group_name_H-M   'P 1'
#
loop_
_entity.id
_entity.type
_entity.pdbx_description
1 polymer ?
#
loop_
_entity_poly.entity_id
_entity_poly.type
_entity_poly.pdbx_seq_one_letter_code
_entity_poly.pdbx_strand_id
1 'polypeptide(L)'
;MSGAGSTQAAERRLSRLVTVLAFALPVIFVLVPLAIFLVYSFFSVDQGTIVHAPTLGNYVRFFTDPIFLPVFWNTIVLCVSVAVICILLAYPAAYFLT
;
A
#
# COMPACT_ATOMS: atom_id res chain seq x y z
N MET A 1 -32.95 10.30 39.12
CA MET A 1 -32.98 9.81 37.72
C MET A 1 -31.83 10.41 36.88
N SER A 2 -30.59 10.52 37.41
CA SER A 2 -29.45 11.21 36.74
C SER A 2 -28.33 10.28 36.25
N GLY A 3 -28.40 8.97 36.52
CA GLY A 3 -27.32 8.01 36.21
C GLY A 3 -27.36 7.40 34.80
N ALA A 4 -28.47 7.54 34.07
CA ALA A 4 -28.64 6.92 32.75
C ALA A 4 -27.93 7.70 31.62
N GLY A 5 -27.70 9.00 31.78
CA GLY A 5 -27.08 9.84 30.75
C GLY A 5 -25.55 9.73 30.69
N SER A 6 -24.88 9.46 31.82
CA SER A 6 -23.42 9.36 31.88
C SER A 6 -22.90 8.01 31.35
N THR A 7 -23.61 6.92 31.62
CA THR A 7 -23.28 5.57 31.10
C THR A 7 -23.43 5.52 29.58
N GLN A 8 -24.51 6.07 29.03
CA GLN A 8 -24.76 6.07 27.59
C GLN A 8 -23.75 6.96 26.80
N ALA A 9 -23.31 8.08 27.38
CA ALA A 9 -22.27 8.92 26.77
C ALA A 9 -20.88 8.26 26.81
N ALA A 10 -20.57 7.53 27.89
CA ALA A 10 -19.32 6.77 28.01
C ALA A 10 -19.28 5.59 27.02
N GLU A 11 -20.38 4.85 26.86
CA GLU A 11 -20.48 3.73 25.91
C GLU A 11 -20.35 4.19 24.45
N ARG A 12 -20.97 5.31 24.06
CA ARG A 12 -20.81 5.88 22.72
C ARG A 12 -19.37 6.34 22.43
N ARG A 13 -18.68 6.89 23.44
CA ARG A 13 -17.26 7.26 23.32
C ARG A 13 -16.38 6.02 23.21
N LEU A 14 -16.61 5.01 24.05
CA LEU A 14 -15.87 3.75 24.00
C LEU A 14 -16.07 3.03 22.67
N SER A 15 -17.31 2.92 22.20
CA SER A 15 -17.63 2.33 20.89
C SER A 15 -16.91 3.07 19.76
N ARG A 16 -16.94 4.41 19.74
CA ARG A 16 -16.21 5.21 18.75
C ARG A 16 -14.70 4.99 18.83
N LEU A 17 -14.14 4.91 20.04
CA LEU A 17 -12.70 4.64 20.23
C LEU A 17 -12.33 3.24 19.74
N VAL A 18 -13.15 2.22 20.03
CA VAL A 18 -12.95 0.85 19.55
C VAL A 18 -13.03 0.80 18.03
N THR A 19 -14.00 1.47 17.41
CA THR A 19 -14.10 1.54 15.95
C THR A 19 -12.88 2.25 15.35
N VAL A 20 -12.49 3.41 15.89
CA VAL A 20 -11.30 4.13 15.40
C VAL A 20 -10.05 3.28 15.55
N LEU A 21 -9.87 2.61 16.69
CA LEU A 21 -8.72 1.74 16.93
C LEU A 21 -8.72 0.52 16.00
N ALA A 22 -9.88 -0.08 15.75
CA ALA A 22 -10.04 -1.23 14.87
C ALA A 22 -9.65 -0.92 13.42
N PHE A 23 -9.91 0.30 12.95
CA PHE A 23 -9.46 0.74 11.61
C PHE A 23 -8.04 1.31 11.60
N ALA A 24 -7.64 2.04 12.64
CA ALA A 24 -6.33 2.65 12.72
C ALA A 24 -5.21 1.61 12.82
N LEU A 25 -5.40 0.53 13.56
CA LEU A 25 -4.35 -0.46 13.81
C LEU A 25 -3.90 -1.18 12.52
N PRO A 26 -4.78 -1.73 11.67
CA PRO A 26 -4.38 -2.30 10.38
C PRO A 26 -3.73 -1.28 9.46
N VAL A 27 -4.25 -0.05 9.42
CA VAL A 27 -3.69 1.03 8.59
C VAL A 27 -2.27 1.37 9.03
N ILE A 28 -2.03 1.54 10.33
CA ILE A 28 -0.69 1.79 10.88
C ILE A 28 0.23 0.61 10.56
N PHE A 29 -0.25 -0.62 10.75
CA PHE A 29 0.55 -1.82 10.51
C PHE A 29 0.98 -1.98 9.04
N VAL A 30 0.17 -1.49 8.09
CA VAL A 30 0.52 -1.45 6.66
C VAL A 30 1.40 -0.24 6.34
N LEU A 31 1.07 0.94 6.86
CA LEU A 31 1.77 2.18 6.51
C LEU A 31 3.17 2.27 7.11
N VAL A 32 3.39 1.76 8.32
CA VAL A 32 4.72 1.77 8.97
C VAL A 32 5.79 1.06 8.14
N PRO A 33 5.63 -0.21 7.72
CA PRO A 33 6.65 -0.88 6.90
C PRO A 33 6.81 -0.22 5.53
N LEU A 34 5.74 0.32 4.93
CA LEU A 34 5.84 1.08 3.69
C LEU A 34 6.63 2.38 3.86
N ALA A 35 6.45 3.09 4.98
CA ALA A 35 7.22 4.29 5.29
C ALA A 35 8.70 3.96 5.54
N ILE A 36 8.99 2.86 6.24
CA ILE A 36 10.36 2.37 6.42
C ILE A 36 10.97 2.07 5.04
N PHE A 37 10.29 1.27 4.21
CA PHE A 37 10.76 0.96 2.86
C PHE A 37 11.02 2.22 2.02
N LEU A 38 10.11 3.21 2.09
CA LEU A 38 10.25 4.49 1.42
C LEU A 38 11.50 5.23 1.89
N VAL A 39 11.74 5.33 3.20
CA VAL A 39 12.95 5.97 3.77
C VAL A 39 14.21 5.25 3.29
N TYR A 40 14.23 3.91 3.32
CA TYR A 40 15.36 3.13 2.83
C TYR A 40 15.60 3.29 1.32
N SER A 41 14.56 3.54 0.54
CA SER A 41 14.70 3.81 -0.90
C SER A 41 15.54 5.06 -1.21
N PHE A 42 15.66 6.00 -0.27
CA PHE A 42 16.54 7.17 -0.40
C PHE A 42 17.99 6.90 0.03
N PHE A 43 18.27 5.79 0.71
CA PHE A 43 19.63 5.42 1.09
C PHE A 43 20.29 4.61 -0.02
N SER A 44 21.53 4.97 -0.35
CA SER A 44 22.32 4.23 -1.33
C SER A 44 23.09 3.10 -0.66
N VAL A 45 23.14 1.94 -1.29
CA VAL A 45 24.01 0.84 -0.88
C VAL A 45 25.24 0.87 -1.79
N ASP A 46 26.37 1.25 -1.23
CA ASP A 46 27.65 1.26 -1.94
C ASP A 46 28.53 0.13 -1.38
N GLN A 47 28.91 -0.80 -2.25
CA GLN A 47 29.77 -1.95 -1.94
C GLN A 47 29.42 -2.73 -0.66
N GLY A 48 28.14 -2.89 -0.36
CA GLY A 48 27.66 -3.65 0.81
C GLY A 48 27.60 -2.83 2.11
N THR A 49 27.94 -1.54 2.06
CA THR A 49 27.73 -0.59 3.17
C THR A 49 26.58 0.35 2.86
N ILE A 50 25.67 0.52 3.82
CA ILE A 50 24.56 1.48 3.71
C ILE A 50 25.14 2.86 3.97
N VAL A 51 25.23 3.69 2.93
CA VAL A 51 25.60 5.08 3.08
C VAL A 51 24.35 5.84 3.49
N HIS A 52 24.28 6.26 4.76
CA HIS A 52 23.17 7.04 5.33
C HIS A 52 23.17 8.51 4.85
N ALA A 53 23.55 8.76 3.59
CA ALA A 53 23.33 10.02 2.93
C ALA A 53 22.02 9.92 2.15
N PRO A 54 21.03 10.79 2.37
CA PRO A 54 19.83 10.80 1.54
C PRO A 54 20.23 11.17 0.10
N THR A 55 19.96 10.27 -0.84
CA THR A 55 20.25 10.46 -2.27
C THR A 55 19.05 10.13 -3.13
N LEU A 56 18.92 10.79 -4.28
CA LEU A 56 17.99 10.41 -5.34
C LEU A 56 18.63 9.47 -6.36
N GLY A 57 19.85 8.98 -6.09
CA GLY A 57 20.64 8.17 -7.02
C GLY A 57 19.94 6.88 -7.43
N ASN A 58 19.24 6.22 -6.51
CA ASN A 58 18.46 5.01 -6.80
C ASN A 58 17.34 5.27 -7.83
N TYR A 59 16.66 6.40 -7.72
CA TYR A 59 15.58 6.77 -8.64
C TYR A 59 16.14 7.18 -10.00
N VAL A 60 17.22 7.96 -10.05
CA VAL A 60 17.88 8.29 -11.32
C VAL A 60 18.35 7.01 -12.01
N ARG A 61 19.00 6.10 -11.26
CA ARG A 61 19.46 4.81 -11.78
C ARG A 61 18.31 4.01 -12.39
N PHE A 62 17.13 4.00 -11.77
CA PHE A 62 15.96 3.33 -12.35
C PHE A 62 15.63 3.84 -13.76
N PHE A 63 15.74 5.15 -14.02
CA PHE A 63 15.45 5.73 -15.33
C PHE A 63 16.62 5.67 -16.32
N THR A 64 17.86 5.62 -15.83
CA THR A 64 19.06 5.64 -16.68
C THR A 64 19.62 4.25 -17.00
N ASP A 65 19.33 3.24 -16.18
CA ASP A 65 19.81 1.88 -16.42
C ASP A 65 19.04 1.25 -17.59
N PRO A 66 19.74 0.77 -18.62
CA PRO A 66 19.11 0.24 -19.83
C PRO A 66 18.27 -1.02 -19.57
N ILE A 67 18.41 -1.67 -18.41
CA ILE A 67 17.67 -2.90 -18.09
C ILE A 67 16.36 -2.59 -17.35
N PHE A 68 16.33 -1.58 -16.47
CA PHE A 68 15.17 -1.34 -15.62
C PHE A 68 13.93 -0.91 -16.43
N LEU A 69 14.07 0.04 -17.35
CA LEU A 69 12.95 0.57 -18.14
C LEU A 69 12.25 -0.48 -19.00
N PRO A 70 12.97 -1.29 -19.81
CA PRO A 70 12.34 -2.33 -20.62
C PRO A 70 11.63 -3.40 -19.78
N VAL A 71 12.24 -3.83 -18.66
CA VAL A 71 11.62 -4.83 -17.77
C VAL A 71 10.35 -4.28 -17.13
N PHE A 72 10.39 -3.03 -16.67
CA PHE A 72 9.23 -2.34 -16.12
C PHE A 72 8.08 -2.25 -17.15
N TRP A 73 8.41 -1.85 -18.38
CA TRP A 73 7.42 -1.77 -19.46
C TRP A 73 6.82 -3.13 -19.81
N ASN A 74 7.64 -4.17 -19.91
CA ASN A 74 7.17 -5.54 -20.15
C ASN A 74 6.22 -6.00 -19.04
N THR A 75 6.49 -5.64 -17.80
CA THR A 75 5.64 -5.97 -16.65
C THR A 75 4.29 -5.27 -16.74
N ILE A 76 4.26 -3.98 -17.09
CA ILE A 76 3.03 -3.24 -17.31
C ILE A 76 2.19 -3.88 -18.41
N VAL A 77 2.80 -4.15 -19.57
CA VAL A 77 2.09 -4.75 -20.72
C VAL A 77 1.52 -6.11 -20.33
N LEU A 78 2.29 -6.93 -19.61
CA LEU A 78 1.83 -8.22 -19.11
C LEU A 78 0.66 -8.07 -18.15
N CYS A 79 0.76 -7.23 -17.12
CA CYS A 79 -0.30 -7.03 -16.14
C CYS A 79 -1.59 -6.51 -16.77
N VAL A 80 -1.49 -5.53 -17.68
CA VAL A 80 -2.66 -4.97 -18.39
C VAL A 80 -3.28 -6.02 -19.30
N SER A 81 -2.47 -6.77 -20.03
CA SER A 81 -2.98 -7.84 -20.91
C SER A 81 -3.74 -8.89 -20.12
N VAL A 82 -3.19 -9.34 -18.99
CA VAL A 82 -3.85 -10.29 -18.09
C VAL A 82 -5.15 -9.70 -17.53
N ALA A 83 -5.13 -8.44 -17.05
CA ALA A 83 -6.32 -7.79 -16.51
C ALA A 83 -7.45 -7.70 -17.56
N VAL A 84 -7.12 -7.32 -18.81
CA VAL A 84 -8.08 -7.27 -19.91
C VAL A 84 -8.65 -8.65 -20.22
N ILE A 85 -7.81 -9.68 -20.32
CA ILE A 85 -8.26 -11.05 -20.55
C ILE A 85 -9.18 -11.52 -19.43
N CYS A 86 -8.82 -11.27 -18.17
CA CYS A 86 -9.64 -11.60 -17.02
C CYS A 86 -11.01 -10.92 -17.09
N ILE A 87 -11.07 -9.63 -17.44
CA ILE A 87 -12.35 -8.92 -17.58
C ILE A 87 -13.18 -9.52 -18.72
N LEU A 88 -12.56 -9.76 -19.88
CA LEU A 88 -13.25 -10.30 -21.05
C LEU A 88 -13.80 -11.71 -20.83
N LEU A 89 -13.17 -12.51 -19.97
CA LEU A 89 -13.63 -13.86 -19.66
C LEU A 89 -14.59 -13.89 -18.46
N ALA A 90 -14.26 -13.17 -17.39
CA ALA A 90 -15.04 -13.17 -16.15
C ALA A 90 -16.37 -12.43 -16.32
N TYR A 91 -16.43 -11.36 -17.11
CA TYR A 91 -17.66 -10.58 -17.28
C TYR A 91 -18.78 -11.37 -17.97
N PRO A 92 -18.53 -12.05 -19.12
CA PRO A 92 -19.54 -12.93 -19.71
C PRO A 92 -19.93 -14.08 -18.78
N ALA A 93 -18.97 -14.70 -18.10
CA ALA A 93 -19.26 -15.78 -17.15
C ALA A 93 -20.20 -15.31 -16.03
N ALA A 94 -19.99 -14.11 -15.48
CA ALA A 94 -20.87 -13.51 -14.48
C ALA A 94 -22.27 -13.22 -15.03
N TYR A 95 -22.36 -12.78 -16.29
CA TYR A 95 -23.65 -12.53 -16.96
C TYR A 95 -24.44 -13.81 -17.17
N PHE A 96 -23.80 -14.94 -17.50
CA PHE A 96 -24.49 -16.23 -17.65
C PHE A 96 -24.90 -16.88 -16.32
N LEU A 97 -24.24 -16.53 -15.21
CA LEU A 97 -24.60 -16.98 -13.87
C LEU A 97 -25.78 -16.19 -13.27
N THR A 98 -26.19 -15.09 -13.91
CA THR A 98 -27.36 -14.29 -13.53
C THR A 98 -28.56 -14.70 -14.38
#